data_AF-A0A0D0BE90-F1
#
_entry.id   AF-A0A0D0BE90-F1
#
_cell.length_a   1.000
_cell.length_b   1.000
_cell.length_c   1.000
_cell.angle_alpha   90.00
_cell.angle_beta   90.00
_cell.angle_gamma   90.00
#
_symmetry.space_group_name_H-M   'P 1'
#
loop_
_entity.id
_entity.type
_entity.pdbx_description
1 polymer ?
#
loop_
_entity_poly.entity_id
_entity_poly.type
_entity_poly.pdbx_seq_one_letter_code
_entity_poly.pdbx_strand_id
1 'polypeptide(L)'
;MGMSYDVIISHSLGGLVTLPLLPFLPKTKETTVILVDPPLERTAEQFEKDKIRFLKEITDARTAEEHMTEHPPWSRGDSMLRALGVYMCDRTVVKGIFEHNEPYAFSGMLRNIPPHVKIALLMSDPEFGALCLLEHLPVDAARLHVKLLNGVGHWIQYELPNAIMDEVPLPRAKL
;
A
#
# COMPACT_ATOMS: atom_id res chain seq x y z
N MET A 1 3.82 28.42 10.88
CA MET A 1 4.74 27.26 10.84
C MET A 1 4.23 26.31 9.77
N GLY A 2 5.00 26.06 8.72
CA GLY A 2 4.56 25.16 7.64
C GLY A 2 4.72 23.71 8.09
N MET A 3 3.66 22.91 8.01
CA MET A 3 3.77 21.47 8.18
C MET A 3 4.59 20.90 7.01
N SER A 4 5.65 20.17 7.31
CA SER A 4 6.51 19.56 6.29
C SER A 4 6.72 18.11 6.67
N TYR A 5 6.37 17.18 5.77
CA TYR A 5 6.57 15.75 5.97
C TYR A 5 7.92 15.35 5.41
N ASP A 6 8.74 14.65 6.19
CA ASP A 6 9.97 14.05 5.69
C ASP A 6 9.67 12.75 4.93
N VAL A 7 8.72 11.98 5.46
CA VAL A 7 8.32 10.68 4.94
C VAL A 7 6.81 10.51 4.96
N ILE A 8 6.26 9.90 3.91
CA ILE A 8 4.89 9.41 3.83
C ILE A 8 4.98 7.91 3.53
N ILE A 9 4.34 7.09 4.36
CA ILE A 9 4.27 5.64 4.14
C ILE A 9 2.81 5.31 3.85
N SER A 10 2.55 4.60 2.75
CA SER A 10 1.20 4.23 2.38
C SER A 10 1.13 2.80 1.88
N HIS A 11 0.24 2.03 2.49
CA HIS A 11 0.02 0.62 2.20
C HIS A 11 -1.21 0.43 1.34
N SER A 12 -1.14 -0.49 0.37
CA SER A 12 -2.28 -0.94 -0.43
C SER A 12 -3.03 0.25 -1.07
N LEU A 13 -4.35 0.33 -0.88
CA LEU A 13 -5.18 1.46 -1.35
C LEU A 13 -4.72 2.83 -0.84
N GLY A 14 -4.02 2.91 0.29
CA GLY A 14 -3.40 4.15 0.76
C GLY A 14 -2.40 4.72 -0.25
N GLY A 15 -1.74 3.87 -1.03
CA GLY A 15 -0.88 4.29 -2.14
C GLY A 15 -1.66 5.03 -3.22
N LEU A 16 -2.85 4.54 -3.56
CA LEU A 16 -3.73 5.16 -4.56
C LEU A 16 -4.33 6.48 -4.09
N VAL A 17 -4.46 6.67 -2.77
CA VAL A 17 -4.80 7.98 -2.19
C VAL A 17 -3.59 8.91 -2.21
N THR A 18 -2.38 8.38 -1.98
CA THR A 18 -1.15 9.18 -1.89
C THR A 18 -0.71 9.73 -3.25
N LEU A 19 -0.75 8.90 -4.29
CA LEU A 19 -0.31 9.24 -5.65
C LEU A 19 -0.94 10.53 -6.23
N PRO A 20 -2.27 10.74 -6.20
CA PRO A 20 -2.88 11.97 -6.69
C PRO A 20 -2.57 13.19 -5.81
N LEU A 21 -2.12 12.98 -4.57
CA LEU A 21 -1.81 14.07 -3.64
C LEU A 21 -0.36 14.59 -3.76
N LEU A 22 0.53 13.85 -4.44
CA LEU A 22 1.94 14.22 -4.59
C LEU A 22 2.17 15.66 -5.10
N PRO A 23 1.41 16.17 -6.10
CA PRO A 23 1.61 17.53 -6.60
C PRO A 23 1.37 18.64 -5.55
N PHE A 24 0.62 18.34 -4.49
CA PHE A 24 0.27 19.28 -3.42
C PHE A 24 1.25 19.26 -2.25
N LEU A 25 2.24 18.35 -2.24
CA LEU A 25 3.24 18.30 -1.18
C LEU A 25 4.12 19.57 -1.19
N PRO A 26 4.54 20.06 -0.01
CA PRO A 26 5.41 21.24 0.08
C PRO A 26 6.70 21.08 -0.73
N LYS A 27 6.98 22.06 -1.60
CA LYS A 27 8.18 22.07 -2.46
C LYS A 27 9.45 22.55 -1.76
N THR A 28 9.36 22.90 -0.48
CA THR A 28 10.45 23.50 0.30
C THR A 28 11.53 22.50 0.69
N LYS A 29 11.23 21.19 0.63
CA LYS A 29 12.18 20.10 0.88
C LYS A 29 11.79 18.86 0.08
N GLU A 30 12.74 17.94 -0.08
CA GLU A 30 12.42 16.63 -0.64
C GLU A 30 11.56 15.82 0.35
N THR A 31 10.52 15.16 -0.16
CA THR A 31 9.68 14.22 0.60
C THR A 31 9.93 12.82 0.08
N THR A 32 10.17 11.87 0.98
CA THR A 32 10.21 10.44 0.63
C THR A 32 8.83 9.84 0.76
N VAL A 33 8.35 9.16 -0.28
CA VAL A 33 7.09 8.43 -0.29
C VAL A 33 7.40 6.95 -0.42
N ILE A 34 7.00 6.16 0.55
CA ILE A 34 7.17 4.70 0.56
C ILE A 34 5.80 4.09 0.29
N LEU A 35 5.62 3.57 -0.92
CA LEU A 35 4.44 2.84 -1.35
C LEU A 35 4.65 1.35 -1.04
N VAL A 36 3.76 0.77 -0.25
CA VAL A 36 3.85 -0.63 0.21
C VAL A 36 2.74 -1.43 -0.45
N ASP A 37 3.13 -2.22 -1.44
CA ASP A 37 2.31 -3.11 -2.26
C ASP A 37 0.97 -2.51 -2.77
N PRO A 38 0.99 -1.33 -3.45
CA PRO A 38 -0.23 -0.71 -3.95
C PRO A 38 -0.83 -1.50 -5.14
N PRO A 39 -2.12 -1.85 -5.13
CA PRO A 39 -2.80 -2.40 -6.29
C PRO A 39 -2.94 -1.34 -7.39
N LEU A 40 -2.02 -1.25 -8.35
CA LEU A 40 -2.04 -0.18 -9.36
C LEU A 40 -3.05 -0.42 -10.50
N GLU A 41 -3.28 -1.67 -10.86
CA GLU A 41 -4.12 -2.06 -12.00
C GLU A 41 -4.96 -3.27 -11.63
N ARG A 42 -6.21 -3.30 -12.09
CA ARG A 42 -7.13 -4.44 -11.97
C ARG A 42 -7.96 -4.57 -13.23
N THR A 43 -8.09 -5.78 -13.74
CA THR A 43 -9.13 -6.06 -14.74
C THR A 43 -10.51 -5.93 -14.12
N ALA A 44 -11.55 -5.64 -14.92
CA ALA A 44 -12.92 -5.58 -14.42
C ALA A 44 -13.35 -6.87 -13.68
N GLU A 45 -12.90 -8.03 -14.16
CA GLU A 45 -13.16 -9.32 -13.53
C GLU A 45 -12.47 -9.44 -12.15
N GLN A 46 -11.19 -9.08 -12.06
CA GLN A 46 -10.46 -9.08 -10.79
C GLN A 46 -11.08 -8.08 -9.81
N PHE A 47 -11.48 -6.90 -10.29
CA PHE A 47 -12.07 -5.86 -9.47
C PHE A 47 -13.43 -6.26 -8.88
N GLU A 48 -14.29 -6.90 -9.66
CA GLU A 48 -15.57 -7.44 -9.15
C GLU A 48 -15.35 -8.62 -8.18
N LYS A 49 -14.36 -9.49 -8.44
CA LYS A 49 -13.97 -10.56 -7.50
C LYS A 49 -13.47 -9.97 -6.17
N ASP A 50 -12.64 -8.93 -6.23
CA ASP A 50 -12.13 -8.23 -5.05
C ASP A 50 -13.30 -7.62 -4.26
N LYS A 51 -14.22 -6.91 -4.92
CA LYS A 51 -15.43 -6.36 -4.28
C LYS A 51 -16.22 -7.41 -3.52
N ILE A 52 -16.51 -8.56 -4.14
CA ILE A 52 -17.24 -9.64 -3.49
C ILE A 52 -16.46 -10.16 -2.27
N ARG A 53 -15.14 -10.36 -2.41
CA ARG A 53 -14.26 -10.82 -1.34
C ARG A 53 -14.23 -9.85 -0.15
N PHE A 54 -14.00 -8.56 -0.38
CA PHE A 54 -13.94 -7.55 0.67
C PHE A 54 -15.29 -7.35 1.36
N LEU A 55 -16.40 -7.36 0.61
CA LEU A 55 -17.74 -7.27 1.18
C LEU A 55 -18.11 -8.51 2.02
N LYS A 56 -17.61 -9.69 1.63
CA LYS A 56 -17.74 -10.89 2.46
C LYS A 56 -16.89 -10.78 3.72
N GLU A 57 -15.63 -10.35 3.61
CA GLU A 57 -14.71 -10.23 4.76
C GLU A 57 -15.27 -9.34 5.87
N ILE A 58 -15.94 -8.23 5.53
CA ILE A 58 -16.56 -7.35 6.54
C ILE A 58 -17.87 -7.88 7.10
N THR A 59 -18.59 -8.73 6.34
CA THR A 59 -19.87 -9.30 6.79
C THR A 59 -19.64 -10.51 7.70
N ASP A 60 -18.65 -11.33 7.32
CA ASP A 60 -18.22 -12.53 8.01
C ASP A 60 -16.80 -12.30 8.57
N ALA A 61 -16.67 -11.30 9.44
CA ALA A 61 -15.38 -10.89 9.99
C ALA A 61 -14.70 -12.04 10.75
N ARG A 62 -13.46 -12.32 10.35
CA ARG A 62 -12.64 -13.35 10.99
C ARG A 62 -12.20 -12.93 12.39
N THR A 63 -12.04 -13.93 13.23
CA THR A 63 -11.48 -13.82 14.57
C THR A 63 -9.97 -13.60 14.52
N ALA A 64 -9.40 -13.16 15.65
CA ALA A 64 -7.95 -13.02 15.78
C ALA A 64 -7.25 -14.39 15.61
N GLU A 65 -7.83 -15.45 16.14
CA GLU A 65 -7.31 -16.82 16.07
C GLU A 65 -7.27 -17.35 14.62
N GLU A 66 -8.30 -17.06 13.82
CA GLU A 66 -8.31 -17.36 12.39
C GLU A 66 -7.21 -16.58 11.66
N HIS A 67 -7.05 -15.28 11.94
CA HIS A 67 -5.96 -14.49 11.36
C HIS A 67 -4.57 -15.01 11.76
N MET A 68 -4.37 -15.45 13.01
CA MET A 68 -3.10 -16.06 13.43
C MET A 68 -2.81 -17.37 12.70
N THR A 69 -3.85 -18.14 12.39
CA THR A 69 -3.71 -19.41 11.65
C THR A 69 -3.34 -19.16 10.20
N GLU A 70 -3.96 -18.17 9.56
CA GLU A 70 -3.72 -17.81 8.16
C GLU A 70 -2.42 -17.00 7.96
N HIS A 71 -2.00 -16.25 8.98
CA HIS A 71 -0.80 -15.44 8.97
C HIS A 71 0.13 -15.79 10.15
N PRO A 72 0.80 -16.96 10.11
CA PRO A 72 1.70 -17.39 11.18
C PRO A 72 2.76 -16.37 11.64
N PRO A 73 3.29 -15.47 10.76
CA PRO A 73 4.24 -14.44 11.18
C PRO A 73 3.65 -13.33 12.05
N TRP A 74 2.33 -13.14 12.05
CA TRP A 74 1.71 -12.02 12.76
C TRP A 74 1.74 -12.22 14.27
N SER A 75 1.92 -11.12 15.01
CA SER A 75 1.73 -11.17 16.44
C SER A 75 0.25 -11.29 16.78
N ARG A 76 -0.06 -11.80 17.98
CA ARG A 76 -1.43 -11.80 18.50
C ARG A 76 -2.06 -10.39 18.49
N GLY A 77 -1.26 -9.36 18.77
CA GLY A 77 -1.70 -7.97 18.75
C GLY A 77 -2.13 -7.53 17.35
N ASP A 78 -1.35 -7.87 16.32
CA ASP A 78 -1.66 -7.56 14.92
C ASP A 78 -2.95 -8.25 14.48
N SER A 79 -3.10 -9.54 14.80
CA SER A 79 -4.31 -10.30 14.48
C SER A 79 -5.56 -9.74 15.18
N MET A 80 -5.44 -9.31 16.45
CA MET A 80 -6.53 -8.66 17.18
C MET A 80 -6.92 -7.32 16.56
N LEU A 81 -5.93 -6.49 16.20
CA LEU A 81 -6.17 -5.19 15.57
C LEU A 81 -6.79 -5.36 14.18
N ARG A 82 -6.38 -6.37 13.40
CA ARG A 82 -6.99 -6.68 12.12
C ARG A 82 -8.45 -7.10 12.27
N ALA A 83 -8.73 -8.04 13.16
CA ALA A 83 -10.09 -8.51 13.42
C ALA A 83 -11.01 -7.35 13.84
N LEU A 84 -10.55 -6.53 14.79
CA LEU A 84 -11.29 -5.35 15.23
C LEU A 84 -11.49 -4.34 14.10
N GLY A 85 -10.45 -4.06 13.31
CA GLY A 85 -10.51 -3.12 12.20
C GLY A 85 -11.52 -3.53 11.14
N VAL A 86 -11.51 -4.82 10.74
CA VAL A 86 -12.49 -5.38 9.79
C VAL A 86 -13.91 -5.31 10.35
N TYR A 87 -14.09 -5.68 11.62
CA TYR A 87 -15.39 -5.63 12.30
C TYR A 87 -15.97 -4.21 12.37
N MET A 88 -15.11 -3.20 12.47
CA MET A 88 -15.50 -1.79 12.52
C MET A 88 -15.69 -1.14 11.14
N CYS A 89 -15.43 -1.86 10.04
CA CYS A 89 -15.57 -1.29 8.70
C CYS A 89 -17.04 -1.06 8.33
N ASP A 90 -17.32 0.11 7.75
CA ASP A 90 -18.64 0.40 7.17
C ASP A 90 -18.74 -0.21 5.76
N ARG A 91 -19.71 -1.12 5.60
CA ARG A 91 -19.98 -1.79 4.33
C ARG A 91 -20.33 -0.86 3.18
N THR A 92 -21.05 0.23 3.46
CA THR A 92 -21.42 1.24 2.45
C THR A 92 -20.18 1.94 1.93
N VAL A 93 -19.23 2.26 2.82
CA VAL A 93 -17.95 2.88 2.43
C VAL A 93 -17.15 1.93 1.55
N VAL A 94 -17.02 0.67 1.93
CA VAL A 94 -16.29 -0.34 1.12
C VAL A 94 -16.95 -0.50 -0.25
N LYS A 95 -18.28 -0.62 -0.31
CA LYS A 95 -19.03 -0.69 -1.57
C LYS A 95 -18.77 0.54 -2.46
N GLY A 96 -18.79 1.72 -1.85
CA GLY A 96 -18.51 2.99 -2.53
C GLY A 96 -17.11 3.02 -3.16
N ILE A 97 -16.08 2.46 -2.51
CA ILE A 97 -14.74 2.38 -3.10
C ILE A 97 -14.79 1.65 -4.45
N PHE A 98 -15.50 0.53 -4.55
CA PHE A 98 -15.61 -0.20 -5.81
C PHE A 98 -16.47 0.53 -6.85
N GLU A 99 -17.59 1.13 -6.43
CA GLU A 99 -18.51 1.83 -7.34
C GLU A 99 -17.91 3.07 -7.99
N HIS A 100 -16.97 3.77 -7.33
CA HIS A 100 -16.43 5.04 -7.80
C HIS A 100 -15.06 4.92 -8.50
N ASN A 101 -14.46 3.73 -8.54
CA ASN A 101 -13.11 3.52 -9.07
C ASN A 101 -13.07 2.55 -10.26
N GLU A 102 -14.16 2.48 -11.03
CA GLU A 102 -14.22 1.77 -12.31
C GLU A 102 -14.13 2.78 -13.49
N PRO A 103 -13.20 2.60 -14.45
CA PRO A 103 -12.18 1.56 -14.52
C PRO A 103 -11.04 1.76 -13.51
N TYR A 104 -10.50 0.66 -12.99
CA TYR A 104 -9.45 0.67 -11.98
C TYR A 104 -8.07 0.68 -12.62
N ALA A 105 -7.53 1.88 -12.87
CA ALA A 105 -6.24 2.07 -13.53
C ALA A 105 -5.48 3.28 -12.95
N PHE A 106 -4.41 3.01 -12.19
CA PHE A 106 -3.65 4.01 -11.43
C PHE A 106 -2.15 4.05 -11.78
N SER A 107 -1.63 3.11 -12.56
CA SER A 107 -0.21 3.07 -12.95
C SER A 107 0.28 4.37 -13.59
N GLY A 108 -0.59 5.05 -14.35
CA GLY A 108 -0.30 6.32 -15.02
C GLY A 108 0.15 7.43 -14.07
N MET A 109 -0.25 7.37 -12.79
CA MET A 109 0.14 8.36 -11.79
C MET A 109 1.63 8.32 -11.44
N LEU A 110 2.30 7.18 -11.66
CA LEU A 110 3.74 7.03 -11.44
C LEU A 110 4.60 7.70 -12.54
N ARG A 111 3.99 8.16 -13.65
CA ARG A 111 4.74 8.80 -14.75
C ARG A 111 5.15 10.25 -14.43
N ASN A 112 4.39 10.94 -13.57
CA ASN A 112 4.53 12.37 -13.32
C ASN A 112 4.91 12.68 -11.87
N ILE A 113 5.93 11.98 -11.35
CA ILE A 113 6.41 12.18 -9.98
C ILE A 113 7.01 13.60 -9.86
N PRO A 114 6.51 14.46 -8.96
CA PRO A 114 7.05 15.81 -8.79
C PRO A 114 8.55 15.79 -8.45
N PRO A 115 9.38 16.75 -8.92
CA PRO A 115 10.84 16.73 -8.72
C PRO A 115 11.30 16.73 -7.26
N HIS A 116 10.46 17.13 -6.32
CA HIS A 116 10.74 17.15 -4.89
C HIS A 116 10.23 15.90 -4.14
N VAL A 117 9.77 14.87 -4.85
CA VAL A 117 9.18 13.65 -4.23
C VAL A 117 9.92 12.39 -4.67
N LYS A 118 10.69 11.74 -3.80
CA LYS A 118 11.28 10.43 -4.12
C LYS A 118 10.27 9.33 -3.80
N ILE A 119 10.07 8.36 -4.70
CA ILE A 119 9.22 7.20 -4.41
C ILE A 119 10.08 5.95 -4.23
N ALA A 120 9.90 5.26 -3.11
CA ALA A 120 10.28 3.86 -2.93
C ALA A 120 9.00 3.01 -3.01
N LEU A 121 9.01 2.00 -3.87
CA LEU A 121 7.91 1.06 -4.09
C LEU A 121 8.35 -0.32 -3.62
N LEU A 122 7.79 -0.77 -2.52
CA LEU A 122 8.01 -2.09 -1.95
C LEU A 122 6.90 -3.01 -2.45
N MET A 123 7.26 -4.03 -3.20
CA MET A 123 6.33 -4.99 -3.78
C MET A 123 6.44 -6.32 -3.04
N SER A 124 5.31 -6.93 -2.75
CA SER A 124 5.28 -8.28 -2.18
C SER A 124 5.53 -9.33 -3.26
N ASP A 125 5.76 -10.57 -2.85
CA ASP A 125 6.05 -11.69 -3.73
C ASP A 125 4.77 -12.15 -4.48
N PRO A 126 4.78 -12.22 -5.82
CA PRO A 126 3.66 -12.74 -6.60
C PRO A 126 3.19 -14.12 -6.18
N GLU A 127 4.09 -15.00 -5.73
CA GLU A 127 3.75 -16.34 -5.24
C GLU A 127 2.94 -16.30 -3.93
N PHE A 128 2.98 -15.17 -3.21
CA PHE A 128 2.31 -14.93 -1.93
C PHE A 128 1.18 -13.90 -2.05
N GLY A 129 0.64 -13.72 -3.26
CA GLY A 129 -0.57 -12.94 -3.49
C GLY A 129 -0.32 -11.43 -3.65
N ALA A 130 0.79 -11.06 -4.30
CA ALA A 130 1.09 -9.66 -4.55
C ALA A 130 -0.02 -8.91 -5.27
N LEU A 131 -0.28 -7.70 -4.82
CA LEU A 131 -1.27 -6.82 -5.43
C LEU A 131 -0.64 -5.86 -6.45
N CYS A 132 0.63 -5.52 -6.27
CA CYS A 132 1.43 -4.72 -7.20
C CYS A 132 2.29 -5.65 -8.06
N LEU A 133 2.18 -5.56 -9.39
CA LEU A 133 2.96 -6.37 -10.33
C LEU A 133 3.91 -5.49 -11.13
N LEU A 134 5.08 -6.04 -11.51
CA LEU A 134 6.12 -5.28 -12.20
C LEU A 134 5.65 -4.76 -13.56
N GLU A 135 4.79 -5.53 -14.23
CA GLU A 135 4.18 -5.17 -15.51
C GLU A 135 3.28 -3.93 -15.44
N HIS A 136 2.80 -3.56 -14.24
CA HIS A 136 2.01 -2.35 -14.04
C HIS A 136 2.87 -1.08 -13.93
N LEU A 137 4.21 -1.21 -13.87
CA LEU A 137 5.08 -0.05 -13.63
C LEU A 137 5.50 0.61 -14.94
N PRO A 138 5.59 1.95 -14.97
CA PRO A 138 6.19 2.65 -16.10
C PRO A 138 7.68 2.34 -16.19
N VAL A 139 8.14 1.94 -17.38
CA VAL A 139 9.53 1.54 -17.66
C VAL A 139 10.55 2.66 -17.40
N ASP A 140 10.14 3.93 -17.60
CA ASP A 140 11.04 5.09 -17.63
C ASP A 140 10.92 6.03 -16.42
N ALA A 141 10.35 5.58 -15.30
CA ALA A 141 10.16 6.43 -14.12
C ALA A 141 11.47 6.61 -13.33
N ALA A 142 12.29 7.59 -13.73
CA ALA A 142 13.61 7.87 -13.15
C ALA A 142 13.65 8.13 -11.61
N ARG A 143 12.52 8.46 -10.99
CA ARG A 143 12.41 8.77 -9.53
C ARG A 143 11.65 7.70 -8.75
N LEU A 144 11.41 6.55 -9.38
CA LEU A 144 10.78 5.37 -8.80
C LEU A 144 11.87 4.34 -8.47
N HIS A 145 12.13 4.15 -7.18
CA HIS A 145 12.95 3.04 -6.69
C HIS A 145 12.04 1.85 -6.40
N VAL A 146 12.25 0.71 -7.07
CA VAL A 146 11.39 -0.48 -6.93
C VAL A 146 12.17 -1.59 -6.24
N LYS A 147 11.54 -2.25 -5.26
CA LYS A 147 12.10 -3.40 -4.54
C LYS A 147 11.05 -4.49 -4.41
N LEU A 148 11.32 -5.64 -5.03
CA LEU A 148 10.54 -6.85 -4.84
C LEU A 148 11.03 -7.61 -3.60
N LEU A 149 10.12 -7.96 -2.70
CA LEU A 149 10.39 -8.66 -1.45
C LEU A 149 9.94 -10.11 -1.55
N ASN A 150 10.90 -11.02 -1.73
CA ASN A 150 10.63 -12.46 -1.89
C ASN A 150 10.14 -13.08 -0.58
N GLY A 151 9.20 -14.03 -0.67
CA GLY A 151 8.65 -14.78 0.46
C GLY A 151 7.77 -13.96 1.40
N VAL A 152 7.35 -12.76 0.99
CA VAL A 152 6.53 -11.84 1.79
C VAL A 152 5.22 -11.59 1.06
N GLY A 153 4.10 -11.68 1.77
CA GLY A 153 2.77 -11.38 1.25
C GLY A 153 2.41 -9.90 1.28
N HIS A 154 1.14 -9.60 1.01
CA HIS A 154 0.62 -8.23 0.94
C HIS A 154 0.84 -7.40 2.23
N TRP A 155 1.00 -8.06 3.38
CA TRP A 155 1.08 -7.42 4.70
C TRP A 155 2.53 -7.23 5.16
N ILE A 156 3.34 -6.60 4.29
CA ILE A 156 4.77 -6.33 4.49
C ILE A 156 5.06 -5.67 5.85
N GLN A 157 4.18 -4.79 6.33
CA GLN A 157 4.35 -4.11 7.62
C GLN A 157 4.34 -5.06 8.83
N TYR A 158 3.70 -6.22 8.71
CA TYR A 158 3.67 -7.23 9.77
C TYR A 158 4.73 -8.30 9.55
N GLU A 159 5.02 -8.64 8.30
CA GLU A 159 5.90 -9.76 7.93
C GLU A 159 7.37 -9.34 7.82
N LEU A 160 7.66 -8.14 7.31
CA LEU A 160 9.00 -7.62 7.10
C LEU A 160 9.07 -6.09 7.32
N PRO A 161 8.74 -5.59 8.53
CA PRO A 161 8.70 -4.15 8.81
C PRO A 161 10.04 -3.44 8.56
N ASN A 162 11.17 -4.13 8.74
CA ASN A 162 12.49 -3.56 8.48
C ASN A 162 12.68 -3.13 7.02
N ALA A 163 12.05 -3.80 6.06
CA ALA A 163 12.14 -3.40 4.66
C ALA A 163 11.52 -2.01 4.40
N ILE A 164 10.51 -1.61 5.19
CA ILE A 164 9.93 -0.26 5.15
C ILE A 164 10.89 0.73 5.80
N MET A 165 11.46 0.36 6.96
CA MET A 165 12.37 1.23 7.72
C MET A 165 13.68 1.51 6.98
N ASP A 166 14.19 0.55 6.19
CA ASP A 166 15.40 0.72 5.38
C ASP A 166 15.25 1.83 4.32
N GLU A 167 14.03 2.12 3.88
CA GLU A 167 13.74 3.19 2.91
C GLU A 167 13.53 4.56 3.57
N VAL A 168 13.44 4.63 4.91
CA VAL A 168 13.30 5.88 5.64
C VAL A 168 14.65 6.60 5.64
N PRO A 169 14.75 7.82 5.08
CA PRO A 169 15.99 8.59 5.11
C PRO A 169 16.33 8.95 6.56
N LEU A 170 17.36 8.34 7.11
CA LEU A 170 17.91 8.72 8.41
C LEU A 170 18.75 10.00 8.27
N PRO A 171 18.70 10.93 9.24
CA PRO A 171 19.64 12.05 9.27
C PRO A 171 21.06 11.48 9.24
N ARG A 172 21.89 11.92 8.28
CA ARG A 172 23.32 11.60 8.33
C ARG A 172 23.85 12.13 9.66
N ALA A 173 24.27 11.23 10.55
CA ALA A 173 25.02 11.64 11.73
C ALA A 173 26.20 12.48 11.24
N LYS A 174 26.30 13.72 11.72
CA LYS A 174 27.51 14.51 11.54
C LYS A 174 28.57 13.84 12.41
N LEU A 175 29.35 12.95 11.81
CA LEU A 175 30.62 12.48 12.37
C LEU A 175 31.65 13.61 12.25
#